data_AF-A0A8T1WZ51-F1
#
_entry.id   AF-A0A8T1WZ51-F1
#
_cell.length_a   1.000
_cell.length_b   1.000
_cell.length_c   1.000
_cell.angle_alpha   90.00
_cell.angle_beta   90.00
_cell.angle_gamma   90.00
#
_symmetry.space_group_name_H-M   'P 1'
#
loop_
_entity.id
_entity.type
_entity.pdbx_description
1 polymer ?
#
loop_
_entity_poly.entity_id
_entity_poly.type
_entity_poly.pdbx_seq_one_letter_code
_entity_poly.pdbx_strand_id
1 'polypeptide(L)'
;MDIGRVLLRDAQYVWRERSAVLEKDAVVLQPRQSAWQAAVAAVGQPKRKQKQKPRLKTKASKLRAKPKTVLPAEVLPLDGSLSCEAVVVSSAHMHSVKLQDLRSGREFLVDVTTKGKRQMWVDLFSSARGRVNITGSWRRKMQSISAEDGGRIETAAAGIRALTLLDLQQAVEMLIAETTESDMVVLCGCDVESILLGDGSAADFTEIQAVEIAQRLVEENVLIPFCCSCSFVYGPDRVYRVNMDHVASSIEDDDHNEIGGAMTTGDSTFRRDSAMNLMNQDRATIVLTRAEEAEVHSFRQAIAQAANVPVEETIAFSDEYLFSVLRVKNRSFSYAVTKMAHIVEWRRNYDVEAIKWDDVKSQLVSGNMYWYGYDFQNRPILWVRAKLKDWSTMSNRRDVEVRAHVYLLELGCRQFMPPGCTTYTIVTDSAGLGMAQVDIRLMRGLLDVCVANFPDRIGLVHAGPLTRFLKHVTSWLWPFLPVRLRGKVSLMHDCAAELSKYMKSELIPLHMGGAATHNLCADSKSPTAANDALDITYMIDQQKRIMEELKI
;
A
#
# COMPACT_ATOMS: atom_id res chain seq x y z
N MET A 1 -39.93 -5.13 -16.79
CA MET A 1 -39.11 -4.00 -17.28
C MET A 1 -38.15 -4.51 -18.33
N ASP A 2 -38.12 -3.92 -19.53
CA ASP A 2 -37.22 -4.39 -20.61
C ASP A 2 -35.77 -4.05 -20.28
N ILE A 3 -34.94 -5.08 -20.13
CA ILE A 3 -33.50 -4.93 -19.89
C ILE A 3 -32.77 -4.81 -21.24
N GLY A 4 -33.38 -5.20 -22.36
CA GLY A 4 -32.83 -5.08 -23.71
C GLY A 4 -32.14 -6.35 -24.19
N ARG A 5 -31.29 -6.23 -25.22
CA ARG A 5 -30.62 -7.37 -25.84
C ARG A 5 -29.32 -7.69 -25.15
N VAL A 6 -29.06 -8.99 -24.97
CA VAL A 6 -27.85 -9.52 -24.34
C VAL A 6 -27.28 -10.65 -25.18
N LEU A 7 -25.95 -10.76 -25.19
CA LEU A 7 -25.24 -11.90 -25.73
C LEU A 7 -24.88 -12.83 -24.58
N LEU A 8 -25.37 -14.06 -24.64
CA LEU A 8 -25.12 -15.07 -23.62
C LEU A 8 -24.21 -16.15 -24.18
N ARG A 9 -23.13 -16.44 -23.46
CA ARG A 9 -22.30 -17.62 -23.70
C ARG A 9 -22.70 -18.70 -22.71
N ASP A 10 -23.15 -19.83 -23.24
CA ASP A 10 -23.45 -21.02 -22.42
C ASP A 10 -22.16 -21.80 -22.09
N ALA A 11 -22.28 -22.80 -21.20
CA ALA A 11 -21.18 -23.68 -20.80
C ALA A 11 -20.56 -24.49 -21.97
N GLN A 12 -21.19 -24.50 -23.14
CA GLN A 12 -20.66 -25.12 -24.37
C GLN A 12 -19.90 -24.11 -25.24
N TYR A 13 -19.64 -22.91 -24.70
CA TYR A 13 -18.91 -21.81 -25.33
C TYR A 13 -19.59 -21.19 -26.57
N VAL A 14 -20.90 -21.42 -26.77
CA VAL A 14 -21.67 -20.88 -27.90
C VAL A 14 -22.37 -19.59 -27.52
N TRP A 15 -22.16 -18.52 -28.31
CA TRP A 15 -22.80 -17.22 -28.11
C TRP A 15 -24.21 -17.16 -28.72
N ARG A 16 -25.18 -16.65 -27.95
CA ARG A 16 -26.58 -16.52 -28.37
C ARG A 16 -27.14 -15.16 -27.97
N GLU A 17 -27.69 -14.42 -28.93
CA GLU A 17 -28.43 -13.18 -28.64
C GLU A 17 -29.84 -13.51 -28.11
N ARG A 18 -30.24 -12.81 -27.04
CA ARG A 18 -31.55 -12.93 -26.37
C ARG A 18 -32.05 -11.56 -25.92
N SER A 19 -33.37 -11.41 -25.82
CA SER A 19 -33.99 -10.25 -25.16
C SER A 19 -34.27 -10.61 -23.71
N ALA A 20 -33.74 -9.81 -22.79
CA ALA A 20 -33.91 -9.99 -21.35
C ALA A 20 -34.98 -9.03 -20.82
N VAL A 21 -35.95 -9.57 -20.08
CA VAL A 21 -37.00 -8.77 -19.44
C VAL A 21 -37.01 -9.11 -17.95
N LEU A 22 -36.97 -8.07 -17.11
CA LEU A 22 -37.18 -8.22 -15.68
C LEU A 22 -38.66 -8.44 -15.41
N GLU A 23 -39.00 -9.61 -14.92
CA GLU A 23 -40.29 -9.92 -14.32
C GLU A 23 -40.12 -10.02 -12.81
N LYS A 24 -41.20 -9.81 -12.07
CA LYS A 24 -41.25 -9.50 -10.62
C LYS A 24 -40.05 -10.00 -9.78
N ASP A 25 -39.77 -11.30 -9.82
CA ASP A 25 -38.71 -11.94 -9.03
C ASP A 25 -37.69 -12.72 -9.89
N ALA A 26 -37.61 -12.45 -11.20
CA ALA A 26 -36.66 -13.12 -12.10
C ALA A 26 -36.37 -12.33 -13.38
N VAL A 27 -35.17 -12.50 -13.93
CA VAL A 27 -34.87 -12.05 -15.29
C VAL A 27 -35.23 -13.18 -16.25
N VAL A 28 -36.19 -12.92 -17.14
CA VAL A 28 -36.68 -13.88 -18.13
C VAL A 28 -36.04 -13.59 -19.47
N LEU A 29 -35.32 -14.59 -20.00
CA LEU A 29 -34.71 -14.54 -21.32
C LEU A 29 -35.71 -15.05 -22.35
N GLN A 30 -36.20 -14.13 -23.17
CA GLN A 30 -37.23 -14.46 -24.14
C GLN A 30 -36.67 -15.36 -25.26
N PRO A 31 -37.43 -16.39 -25.70
CA PRO A 31 -37.04 -17.23 -26.82
C PRO A 31 -36.95 -16.39 -28.12
N ARG A 32 -36.13 -16.83 -29.08
CA ARG A 32 -36.00 -16.12 -30.37
C ARG A 32 -37.37 -15.94 -31.00
N GLN A 33 -37.74 -14.70 -31.32
CA GLN A 33 -38.86 -14.47 -32.21
C GLN A 33 -38.51 -15.08 -33.57
N SER A 34 -39.35 -15.97 -34.08
CA SER A 34 -39.19 -16.46 -35.45
C SER A 34 -39.32 -15.27 -36.42
N ALA A 35 -38.64 -15.32 -37.57
CA ALA A 35 -38.68 -14.24 -38.57
C ALA A 35 -40.10 -13.81 -38.94
N TRP A 36 -41.08 -14.72 -38.83
CA TRP A 36 -42.49 -14.46 -39.05
C TRP A 36 -43.14 -13.56 -37.98
N GLN A 37 -42.75 -13.69 -36.71
CA GLN A 37 -43.31 -12.89 -35.60
C GLN A 37 -42.79 -11.45 -35.59
N ALA A 38 -41.52 -11.24 -35.97
CA ALA A 38 -40.94 -9.91 -36.10
C ALA A 38 -41.62 -9.09 -37.24
N ALA A 39 -42.02 -9.75 -38.32
CA ALA A 39 -42.72 -9.11 -39.44
C ALA A 39 -44.13 -8.61 -39.06
N VAL A 40 -44.86 -9.31 -38.18
CA VAL A 40 -46.21 -8.92 -37.75
C VAL A 40 -46.18 -7.70 -36.83
N ALA A 41 -45.18 -7.56 -35.97
CA ALA A 41 -45.02 -6.41 -35.08
C ALA A 41 -44.74 -5.10 -35.83
N ALA A 42 -44.03 -5.17 -36.97
CA ALA A 42 -43.73 -4.01 -37.80
C ALA A 42 -44.96 -3.42 -38.53
N VAL A 43 -46.04 -4.19 -38.68
CA VAL A 43 -47.26 -3.77 -39.40
C VAL A 43 -48.27 -3.04 -38.47
N GLY A 44 -48.10 -3.10 -37.15
CA GLY A 44 -49.10 -2.65 -36.16
C GLY A 44 -49.00 -1.20 -35.64
N GLN A 45 -48.04 -0.38 -36.08
CA GLN A 45 -47.87 0.99 -35.56
C GLN A 45 -48.53 2.06 -36.47
N PRO A 46 -49.43 2.93 -35.96
CA PRO A 46 -50.13 3.92 -36.77
C PRO A 46 -49.26 5.17 -37.02
N LYS A 47 -48.82 5.38 -38.27
CA LYS A 47 -48.15 6.62 -38.69
C LYS A 47 -49.15 7.78 -38.80
N ARG A 48 -48.82 8.92 -38.16
CA ARG A 48 -49.48 10.24 -38.37
C ARG A 48 -49.39 10.65 -39.85
N LYS A 49 -50.48 11.24 -40.32
CA LYS A 49 -50.89 11.45 -41.72
C LYS A 49 -50.00 12.40 -42.55
N GLN A 50 -49.65 11.97 -43.77
CA GLN A 50 -49.58 12.83 -44.97
C GLN A 50 -50.59 12.27 -46.00
N LYS A 51 -51.22 13.14 -46.79
CA LYS A 51 -52.51 12.98 -47.52
C LYS A 51 -52.55 11.93 -48.66
N GLN A 52 -53.69 11.21 -48.72
CA GLN A 52 -54.52 10.69 -49.86
C GLN A 52 -53.89 9.70 -50.87
N LYS A 53 -54.52 8.66 -51.47
CA LYS A 53 -55.71 7.75 -51.42
C LYS A 53 -55.58 6.89 -52.74
N PRO A 54 -56.34 5.80 -53.07
CA PRO A 54 -57.23 4.92 -52.30
C PRO A 54 -57.04 3.38 -52.56
N ARG A 55 -57.62 2.57 -51.65
CA ARG A 55 -58.28 1.23 -51.82
C ARG A 55 -57.57 0.09 -52.58
N LEU A 56 -57.48 -1.10 -51.95
CA LEU A 56 -58.46 -2.20 -52.13
C LEU A 56 -58.33 -3.29 -51.06
N LYS A 57 -59.46 -3.94 -50.76
CA LYS A 57 -59.69 -4.96 -49.71
C LYS A 57 -59.40 -6.37 -50.24
N THR A 58 -58.96 -7.30 -49.37
CA THR A 58 -59.51 -8.69 -49.26
C THR A 58 -58.84 -9.41 -48.08
N LYS A 59 -59.56 -9.68 -46.98
CA LYS A 59 -60.23 -10.95 -46.60
C LYS A 59 -59.33 -12.20 -46.62
N ALA A 60 -59.00 -12.72 -45.44
CA ALA A 60 -58.82 -14.16 -45.16
C ALA A 60 -58.59 -14.34 -43.64
N SER A 61 -59.60 -14.77 -42.88
CA SER A 61 -59.89 -16.17 -42.54
C SER A 61 -59.12 -16.64 -41.30
N LYS A 62 -59.89 -16.85 -40.23
CA LYS A 62 -59.50 -17.57 -39.02
C LYS A 62 -58.85 -18.90 -39.38
N LEU A 63 -57.58 -19.07 -39.01
CA LEU A 63 -56.96 -20.38 -38.88
C LEU A 63 -56.49 -20.53 -37.44
N ARG A 64 -57.26 -21.33 -36.71
CA ARG A 64 -56.99 -21.82 -35.36
C ARG A 64 -55.71 -22.66 -35.43
N ALA A 65 -54.60 -22.10 -34.94
CA ALA A 65 -53.33 -22.82 -34.82
C ALA A 65 -53.27 -23.54 -33.46
N LYS A 66 -52.91 -24.83 -33.52
CA LYS A 66 -52.58 -25.72 -32.40
C LYS A 66 -51.58 -25.06 -31.43
N PRO A 67 -51.58 -25.41 -30.12
CA PRO A 67 -50.59 -24.88 -29.19
C PRO A 67 -49.20 -25.34 -29.64
N LYS A 68 -48.44 -24.46 -30.28
CA LYS A 68 -47.03 -24.68 -30.55
C LYS A 68 -46.31 -24.65 -29.21
N THR A 69 -45.68 -25.77 -28.84
CA THR A 69 -44.80 -25.90 -27.69
C THR A 69 -43.77 -24.78 -27.74
N VAL A 70 -43.98 -23.76 -26.92
CA VAL A 70 -43.05 -22.65 -26.74
C VAL A 70 -41.86 -23.24 -26.01
N LEU A 71 -40.66 -23.17 -26.59
CA LEU A 71 -39.42 -23.51 -25.87
C LEU A 71 -39.43 -22.75 -24.54
N PRO A 72 -39.24 -23.43 -23.39
CA PRO A 72 -39.35 -22.78 -22.10
C PRO A 72 -38.37 -21.61 -22.06
N ALA A 73 -38.88 -20.43 -21.71
CA ALA A 73 -38.05 -19.25 -21.51
C ALA A 73 -37.03 -19.58 -20.41
N GLU A 74 -35.77 -19.24 -20.64
CA GLU A 74 -34.72 -19.48 -19.66
C GLU A 74 -34.81 -18.39 -18.59
N VAL A 75 -35.08 -18.79 -17.36
CA VAL A 75 -35.38 -17.88 -16.25
C VAL A 75 -34.20 -17.85 -15.30
N LEU A 76 -33.69 -16.65 -15.03
CA LEU A 76 -32.63 -16.39 -14.06
C LEU A 76 -33.28 -15.83 -12.78
N PRO A 77 -33.46 -16.66 -11.74
CA PRO A 77 -34.20 -16.25 -10.54
C PRO A 77 -33.41 -15.21 -9.72
N LEU A 78 -34.12 -14.21 -9.19
CA LEU A 78 -33.59 -13.23 -8.24
C LEU A 78 -33.85 -13.69 -6.80
N ASP A 79 -33.60 -14.97 -6.54
CA ASP A 79 -33.76 -15.64 -5.25
C ASP A 79 -32.43 -15.80 -4.49
N GLY A 80 -31.36 -15.16 -4.96
CA GLY A 80 -30.01 -15.25 -4.39
C GLY A 80 -29.23 -16.52 -4.75
N SER A 81 -29.79 -17.41 -5.58
CA SER A 81 -29.08 -18.63 -6.02
C SER A 81 -28.01 -18.39 -7.09
N LEU A 82 -27.98 -17.19 -7.69
CA LEU A 82 -26.99 -16.79 -8.70
C LEU A 82 -26.00 -15.78 -8.10
N SER A 83 -24.70 -16.07 -8.20
CA SER A 83 -23.66 -15.05 -8.00
C SER A 83 -23.45 -14.25 -9.28
N CYS A 84 -22.99 -13.01 -9.13
CA CYS A 84 -22.87 -12.05 -10.22
C CYS A 84 -21.59 -11.25 -10.05
N GLU A 85 -20.65 -11.45 -10.97
CA GLU A 85 -19.33 -10.81 -10.93
C GLU A 85 -19.06 -10.08 -12.23
N ALA A 86 -18.50 -8.88 -12.13
CA ALA A 86 -18.22 -8.07 -13.30
C ALA A 86 -16.86 -8.51 -13.90
N VAL A 87 -16.83 -8.88 -15.17
CA VAL A 87 -15.63 -9.45 -15.81
C VAL A 87 -15.23 -8.62 -17.03
N VAL A 88 -13.93 -8.33 -17.16
CA VAL A 88 -13.36 -7.63 -18.31
C VAL A 88 -12.85 -8.65 -19.30
N VAL A 89 -13.43 -8.68 -20.51
CA VAL A 89 -13.16 -9.74 -21.50
C VAL A 89 -12.12 -9.30 -22.55
N SER A 90 -11.80 -8.00 -22.63
CA SER A 90 -10.76 -7.47 -23.52
C SER A 90 -10.36 -6.03 -23.14
N SER A 91 -9.09 -5.69 -23.40
CA SER A 91 -8.50 -4.36 -23.19
C SER A 91 -9.10 -3.24 -24.05
N ALA A 92 -9.90 -3.56 -25.08
CA ALA A 92 -10.41 -2.60 -26.06
C ALA A 92 -11.92 -2.31 -25.97
N HIS A 93 -12.60 -2.74 -24.89
CA HIS A 93 -14.03 -2.64 -24.56
C HIS A 93 -14.87 -3.91 -24.84
N MET A 94 -15.18 -4.62 -23.75
CA MET A 94 -16.48 -5.27 -23.51
C MET A 94 -16.61 -5.55 -22.00
N HIS A 95 -17.56 -4.87 -21.34
CA HIS A 95 -17.83 -5.04 -19.92
C HIS A 95 -18.92 -6.09 -19.74
N SER A 96 -18.51 -7.35 -19.61
CA SER A 96 -19.42 -8.47 -19.41
C SER A 96 -19.62 -8.74 -17.91
N VAL A 97 -20.62 -9.54 -17.61
CA VAL A 97 -20.93 -10.00 -16.26
C VAL A 97 -20.98 -11.52 -16.29
N LYS A 98 -20.27 -12.16 -15.38
CA LYS A 98 -20.33 -13.61 -15.16
C LYS A 98 -21.40 -13.88 -14.12
N LEU A 99 -22.40 -14.68 -14.51
CA LEU A 99 -23.39 -15.23 -13.60
C LEU A 99 -23.06 -16.70 -13.35
N GLN A 100 -23.03 -17.12 -12.10
CA GLN A 100 -22.84 -18.52 -11.75
C GLN A 100 -24.00 -18.98 -10.85
N ASP A 101 -24.70 -20.02 -11.28
CA ASP A 101 -25.71 -20.67 -10.47
C ASP A 101 -25.02 -21.53 -9.42
N LEU A 102 -25.14 -21.15 -8.16
CA LEU A 102 -24.44 -21.78 -7.04
C LEU A 102 -25.00 -23.17 -6.74
N ARG A 103 -26.22 -23.49 -7.20
CA ARG A 103 -26.83 -24.82 -6.99
C ARG A 103 -26.32 -25.83 -8.00
N SER A 104 -26.17 -25.41 -9.25
CA SER A 104 -25.82 -26.30 -10.37
C SER A 104 -24.38 -26.14 -10.87
N GLY A 105 -23.67 -25.11 -10.41
CA GLY A 105 -22.33 -24.74 -10.88
C GLY A 105 -22.31 -24.16 -12.30
N ARG A 106 -23.47 -23.99 -12.94
CA ARG A 106 -23.55 -23.51 -14.33
C ARG A 106 -23.18 -22.04 -14.42
N GLU A 107 -22.32 -21.73 -15.38
CA GLU A 107 -21.83 -20.38 -15.62
C GLU A 107 -22.40 -19.81 -16.92
N PHE A 108 -22.74 -18.52 -16.87
CA PHE A 108 -23.19 -17.75 -18.01
C PHE A 108 -22.35 -16.49 -18.10
N LEU A 109 -21.81 -16.22 -19.29
CA LEU A 109 -21.18 -14.92 -19.57
C LEU A 109 -22.18 -14.04 -20.30
N VAL A 110 -22.59 -12.95 -19.66
CA VAL A 110 -23.57 -12.00 -20.17
C VAL A 110 -22.85 -10.76 -20.66
N ASP A 111 -22.89 -10.53 -21.96
CA ASP A 111 -22.42 -9.28 -22.55
C ASP A 111 -23.60 -8.35 -22.88
N VAL A 112 -23.47 -7.09 -22.45
CA VAL A 112 -24.54 -6.10 -22.49
C VAL A 112 -24.20 -5.07 -23.54
N THR A 113 -24.87 -5.16 -24.69
CA THR A 113 -24.50 -4.44 -25.92
C THR A 113 -24.73 -2.93 -25.89
N THR A 114 -25.13 -2.35 -24.76
CA THR A 114 -25.35 -0.90 -24.58
C THR A 114 -24.77 -0.42 -23.24
N LYS A 115 -23.93 0.63 -23.26
CA LYS A 115 -23.36 1.29 -22.08
C LYS A 115 -24.50 1.74 -21.14
N GLY A 116 -24.34 1.48 -19.84
CA GLY A 116 -25.30 1.87 -18.78
C GLY A 116 -26.18 0.74 -18.22
N LYS A 117 -26.22 -0.43 -18.88
CA LYS A 117 -27.06 -1.55 -18.42
C LYS A 117 -26.31 -2.61 -17.61
N ARG A 118 -24.97 -2.61 -17.59
CA ARG A 118 -24.13 -3.53 -16.81
C ARG A 118 -24.37 -3.41 -15.30
N GLN A 119 -24.34 -2.18 -14.78
CA GLN A 119 -24.49 -1.92 -13.34
C GLN A 119 -25.85 -2.43 -12.84
N MET A 120 -26.90 -2.29 -13.64
CA MET A 120 -28.24 -2.81 -13.34
C MET A 120 -28.27 -4.33 -13.13
N TRP A 121 -27.48 -5.12 -13.88
CA TRP A 121 -27.40 -6.58 -13.66
C TRP A 121 -26.67 -6.91 -12.35
N VAL A 122 -25.56 -6.21 -12.06
CA VAL A 122 -24.83 -6.38 -10.80
C VAL A 122 -25.74 -6.04 -9.63
N ASP A 123 -26.42 -4.89 -9.68
CA ASP A 123 -27.30 -4.41 -8.63
C ASP A 123 -28.48 -5.37 -8.39
N LEU A 124 -29.12 -5.90 -9.45
CA LEU A 124 -30.26 -6.81 -9.34
C LEU A 124 -29.89 -8.12 -8.62
N PHE A 125 -28.84 -8.81 -9.08
CA PHE A 125 -28.46 -10.12 -8.54
C PHE A 125 -27.75 -10.01 -7.19
N SER A 126 -26.95 -8.97 -6.95
CA SER A 126 -26.37 -8.70 -5.62
C SER A 126 -27.45 -8.34 -4.59
N SER A 127 -28.46 -7.55 -4.96
CA SER A 127 -29.60 -7.24 -4.09
C SER A 127 -30.43 -8.47 -3.74
N ALA A 128 -30.63 -9.39 -4.71
CA ALA A 128 -31.32 -10.66 -4.48
C ALA A 128 -30.59 -11.54 -3.44
N ARG A 129 -29.26 -11.64 -3.54
CA ARG A 129 -28.42 -12.39 -2.60
C ARG A 129 -28.43 -11.80 -1.19
N GLY A 130 -28.42 -10.47 -1.08
CA GLY A 130 -28.51 -9.76 0.19
C GLY A 130 -29.80 -10.06 0.97
N ARG A 131 -30.95 -10.22 0.29
CA ARG A 131 -32.25 -10.51 0.94
C ARG A 131 -32.30 -11.91 1.58
N VAL A 132 -31.60 -12.90 1.03
CA VAL A 132 -31.54 -14.26 1.61
C VAL A 132 -30.68 -14.31 2.86
N ASN A 133 -29.52 -13.63 2.86
CA ASN A 133 -28.60 -13.61 4.00
C ASN A 133 -29.20 -12.95 5.26
N ILE A 134 -30.13 -12.00 5.09
CA ILE A 134 -30.86 -11.38 6.21
C ILE A 134 -31.80 -12.40 6.91
N THR A 135 -32.43 -13.31 6.16
CA THR A 135 -33.34 -14.32 6.74
C THR A 135 -32.62 -15.53 7.36
N GLY A 136 -31.39 -15.83 6.92
CA GLY A 136 -30.56 -16.90 7.48
C GLY A 136 -29.84 -16.53 8.79
N SER A 137 -29.47 -15.26 8.95
CA SER A 137 -28.69 -14.79 10.12
C SER A 137 -29.46 -14.81 11.44
N TRP A 138 -30.79 -14.62 11.41
CA TRP A 138 -31.62 -14.58 12.62
C TRP A 138 -31.98 -15.97 13.17
N ARG A 139 -32.04 -17.01 12.32
CA ARG A 139 -32.41 -18.37 12.76
C ARG A 139 -31.26 -19.13 13.45
N ARG A 140 -30.00 -18.80 13.11
CA ARG A 140 -28.82 -19.49 13.67
C ARG A 140 -28.39 -18.93 15.04
N LYS A 141 -28.76 -17.69 15.37
CA LYS A 141 -28.39 -17.02 16.63
C LYS A 141 -29.38 -17.24 17.78
N MET A 142 -30.45 -18.02 17.57
CA MET A 142 -31.48 -18.27 18.59
C MET A 142 -31.63 -19.75 19.00
N GLN A 143 -30.67 -20.61 18.67
CA GLN A 143 -30.68 -22.05 19.01
C GLN A 143 -29.47 -22.55 19.81
N SER A 144 -28.65 -21.67 20.39
CA SER A 144 -27.53 -22.09 21.25
C SER A 144 -27.52 -21.44 22.64
N ILE A 145 -28.66 -20.94 23.13
CA ILE A 145 -28.82 -20.52 24.53
C ILE A 145 -29.94 -21.36 25.15
N SER A 146 -29.63 -22.61 25.47
CA SER A 146 -30.28 -23.40 26.52
C SER A 146 -29.50 -24.68 26.77
N ALA A 147 -28.66 -24.68 27.80
CA ALA A 147 -28.45 -25.80 28.74
C ALA A 147 -27.20 -25.51 29.60
N GLU A 148 -27.42 -25.64 30.89
CA GLU A 148 -26.49 -25.53 32.01
C GLU A 148 -25.32 -26.54 31.89
N ASP A 149 -24.13 -26.20 32.40
CA ASP A 149 -23.62 -26.73 33.67
C ASP A 149 -22.21 -26.14 33.98
N GLY A 150 -21.90 -26.05 35.28
CA GLY A 150 -20.76 -25.32 35.83
C GLY A 150 -19.39 -25.95 35.58
N GLY A 151 -18.39 -25.08 35.41
CA GLY A 151 -16.98 -25.46 35.35
C GLY A 151 -16.08 -24.24 35.36
N ARG A 152 -15.46 -23.98 36.51
CA ARG A 152 -14.47 -22.91 36.72
C ARG A 152 -13.23 -23.22 35.87
N ILE A 153 -12.97 -22.39 34.86
CA ILE A 153 -11.68 -22.34 34.16
C ILE A 153 -11.16 -20.90 34.25
N GLU A 154 -10.09 -20.72 35.02
CA GLU A 154 -9.25 -19.53 34.96
C GLU A 154 -8.45 -19.59 33.64
N THR A 155 -8.89 -18.84 32.64
CA THR A 155 -8.05 -18.49 31.48
C THR A 155 -7.71 -17.02 31.57
N ALA A 156 -6.41 -16.73 31.65
CA ALA A 156 -5.84 -15.40 31.61
C ALA A 156 -6.38 -14.62 30.40
N ALA A 157 -7.24 -13.63 30.65
CA ALA A 157 -7.64 -12.66 29.66
C ALA A 157 -6.42 -11.79 29.32
N ALA A 158 -5.81 -12.04 28.16
CA ALA A 158 -4.96 -11.04 27.52
C ALA A 158 -5.83 -9.79 27.32
N GLY A 159 -5.53 -8.74 28.09
CA GLY A 159 -6.32 -7.52 28.11
C GLY A 159 -6.40 -6.90 26.71
N ILE A 160 -7.62 -6.71 26.21
CA ILE A 160 -7.88 -5.97 24.99
C ILE A 160 -7.48 -4.50 25.25
N ARG A 161 -6.46 -4.01 24.55
CA ARG A 161 -6.09 -2.59 24.59
C ARG A 161 -7.21 -1.78 23.94
N ALA A 162 -7.68 -0.74 24.61
CA ALA A 162 -8.68 0.18 24.06
C ALA A 162 -8.16 0.86 22.77
N LEU A 163 -9.02 0.92 21.76
CA LEU A 163 -8.71 1.56 20.48
C LEU A 163 -8.61 3.08 20.62
N THR A 164 -7.52 3.64 20.11
CA THR A 164 -7.24 5.07 20.10
C THR A 164 -7.69 5.73 18.78
N LEU A 165 -7.81 7.05 18.77
CA LEU A 165 -8.15 7.82 17.55
C LEU A 165 -7.08 7.62 16.46
N LEU A 166 -5.81 7.41 16.87
CA LEU A 166 -4.71 7.09 15.99
C LEU A 166 -4.86 5.71 15.33
N ASP A 167 -5.40 4.72 16.06
CA ASP A 167 -5.66 3.38 15.51
C ASP A 167 -6.75 3.44 14.43
N LEU A 168 -7.77 4.27 14.63
CA LEU A 168 -8.82 4.51 13.65
C LEU A 168 -8.28 5.22 12.41
N GLN A 169 -7.46 6.26 12.59
CA GLN A 169 -6.83 6.99 11.49
C GLN A 169 -5.91 6.09 10.66
N GLN A 170 -5.10 5.26 11.31
CA GLN A 170 -4.23 4.30 10.64
C GLN A 170 -5.04 3.27 9.83
N ALA A 171 -6.19 2.82 10.33
CA ALA A 171 -7.09 1.93 9.60
C ALA A 171 -7.68 2.58 8.34
N VAL A 172 -8.06 3.86 8.40
CA VAL A 172 -8.51 4.62 7.23
C VAL A 172 -7.43 4.69 6.15
N GLU A 173 -6.19 5.00 6.56
CA GLU A 173 -5.05 5.11 5.64
C GLU A 173 -4.72 3.79 4.95
N MET A 174 -4.83 2.66 5.68
CA MET A 174 -4.63 1.33 5.11
C MET A 174 -5.66 0.99 4.02
N LEU A 175 -6.92 1.34 4.24
CA LEU A 175 -8.00 1.12 3.27
C LEU A 175 -7.82 1.97 2.01
N ILE A 176 -7.28 3.17 2.15
CA ILE A 176 -6.95 4.06 1.02
C ILE A 176 -5.72 3.55 0.26
N ALA A 177 -4.71 3.04 0.97
CA ALA A 177 -3.46 2.57 0.35
C ALA A 177 -3.65 1.35 -0.57
N GLU A 178 -4.58 0.45 -0.24
CA GLU A 178 -4.85 -0.77 -1.01
C GLU A 178 -5.68 -0.48 -2.29
N THR A 179 -6.22 0.73 -2.45
CA THR A 179 -7.25 1.02 -3.44
C THR A 179 -6.77 2.05 -4.47
N THR A 180 -6.12 1.57 -5.54
CA THR A 180 -5.20 2.40 -6.35
C THR A 180 -5.69 2.91 -7.71
N GLU A 181 -6.95 2.76 -8.15
CA GLU A 181 -7.27 3.10 -9.56
C GLU A 181 -8.61 3.81 -9.89
N SER A 182 -9.41 4.31 -8.94
CA SER A 182 -10.61 5.11 -9.32
C SER A 182 -11.15 6.04 -8.23
N ASP A 183 -11.82 7.14 -8.63
CA ASP A 183 -12.50 8.13 -7.77
C ASP A 183 -13.58 7.55 -6.81
N MET A 184 -13.85 6.25 -6.86
CA MET A 184 -14.85 5.54 -6.05
C MET A 184 -14.28 4.20 -5.59
N VAL A 185 -13.84 4.12 -4.34
CA VAL A 185 -13.29 2.90 -3.73
C VAL A 185 -14.40 2.03 -3.15
N VAL A 186 -14.49 0.77 -3.59
CA VAL A 186 -15.50 -0.20 -3.14
C VAL A 186 -14.81 -1.46 -2.62
N LEU A 187 -15.12 -1.86 -1.39
CA LEU A 187 -14.49 -2.98 -0.66
C LEU A 187 -15.55 -3.92 -0.08
N CYS A 188 -15.28 -5.23 -0.05
CA CYS A 188 -16.07 -6.16 0.75
C CYS A 188 -15.60 -6.10 2.22
N GLY A 189 -16.47 -6.36 3.18
CA GLY A 189 -16.11 -6.38 4.61
C GLY A 189 -14.98 -7.38 4.91
N CYS A 190 -15.00 -8.56 4.30
CA CYS A 190 -13.90 -9.52 4.44
C CYS A 190 -12.56 -8.99 3.92
N ASP A 191 -12.59 -8.13 2.89
CA ASP A 191 -11.39 -7.46 2.41
C ASP A 191 -10.94 -6.37 3.39
N VAL A 192 -11.88 -5.63 4.00
CA VAL A 192 -11.58 -4.65 5.08
C VAL A 192 -10.88 -5.35 6.24
N GLU A 193 -11.41 -6.47 6.73
CA GLU A 193 -10.78 -7.27 7.79
C GLU A 193 -9.40 -7.80 7.36
N SER A 194 -9.29 -8.35 6.15
CA SER A 194 -8.01 -8.85 5.63
C SER A 194 -6.96 -7.75 5.46
N ILE A 195 -7.36 -6.55 5.07
CA ILE A 195 -6.48 -5.38 4.95
C ILE A 195 -5.98 -4.96 6.32
N LEU A 196 -6.88 -4.91 7.31
CA LEU A 196 -6.53 -4.58 8.69
C LEU A 196 -5.66 -5.65 9.36
N LEU A 197 -5.75 -6.91 8.91
CA LEU A 197 -4.99 -8.05 9.44
C LEU A 197 -3.69 -8.38 8.68
N GLY A 198 -3.51 -7.87 7.46
CA GLY A 198 -2.50 -8.39 6.53
C GLY A 198 -1.03 -8.21 6.93
N ASP A 199 -0.19 -9.14 6.47
CA ASP A 199 1.26 -9.33 6.76
C ASP A 199 2.21 -8.15 6.40
N GLY A 200 1.66 -7.01 5.99
CA GLY A 200 2.38 -5.76 5.70
C GLY A 200 1.88 -4.54 6.49
N SER A 201 0.89 -4.71 7.38
CA SER A 201 0.34 -3.62 8.18
C SER A 201 1.32 -3.18 9.27
N ALA A 202 1.57 -1.87 9.37
CA ALA A 202 2.34 -1.28 10.47
C ALA A 202 1.58 -1.25 11.80
N ALA A 203 0.30 -1.63 11.80
CA ALA A 203 -0.53 -1.82 12.99
C ALA A 203 -0.81 -3.31 13.15
N ASP A 204 -0.18 -3.93 14.15
CA ASP A 204 -0.43 -5.32 14.56
C ASP A 204 -1.84 -5.43 15.20
N PHE A 205 -2.92 -5.29 14.41
CA PHE A 205 -4.29 -5.46 14.90
C PHE A 205 -4.60 -6.96 15.05
N THR A 206 -5.18 -7.33 16.19
CA THR A 206 -5.76 -8.68 16.37
C THR A 206 -7.06 -8.82 15.55
N GLU A 207 -7.50 -10.05 15.27
CA GLU A 207 -8.79 -10.33 14.61
C GLU A 207 -9.97 -9.61 15.28
N ILE A 208 -9.96 -9.54 16.61
CA ILE A 208 -11.00 -8.86 17.40
C ILE A 208 -10.94 -7.35 17.18
N GLN A 209 -9.73 -6.77 17.15
CA GLN A 209 -9.54 -5.33 16.94
C GLN A 209 -9.86 -4.91 15.50
N ALA A 210 -9.53 -5.72 14.49
CA ALA A 210 -9.89 -5.46 13.11
C ALA A 210 -11.41 -5.34 12.93
N VAL A 211 -12.17 -6.23 13.57
CA VAL A 211 -13.65 -6.19 13.55
C VAL A 211 -14.20 -4.97 14.30
N GLU A 212 -13.64 -4.61 15.46
CA GLU A 212 -14.09 -3.43 16.23
C GLU A 212 -13.77 -2.12 15.50
N ILE A 213 -12.60 -2.03 14.86
CA ILE A 213 -12.21 -0.89 14.01
C ILE A 213 -13.14 -0.78 12.81
N ALA A 214 -13.41 -1.89 12.10
CA ALA A 214 -14.31 -1.89 10.94
C ALA A 214 -15.75 -1.46 11.31
N GLN A 215 -16.22 -1.80 12.52
CA GLN A 215 -17.48 -1.28 13.06
C GLN A 215 -17.44 0.23 13.25
N ARG A 216 -16.41 0.76 13.93
CA ARG A 216 -16.26 2.20 14.15
C ARG A 216 -16.14 2.99 12.85
N LEU A 217 -15.47 2.46 11.83
CA LEU A 217 -15.37 3.10 10.51
C LEU A 217 -16.74 3.27 9.82
N VAL A 218 -17.70 2.38 10.08
CA VAL A 218 -19.07 2.53 9.60
C VAL A 218 -19.85 3.55 10.44
N GLU A 219 -19.65 3.56 11.77
CA GLU A 219 -20.29 4.53 12.68
C GLU A 219 -19.85 5.97 12.40
N GLU A 220 -18.56 6.16 12.14
CA GLU A 220 -17.95 7.45 11.77
C GLU A 220 -18.11 7.77 10.28
N ASN A 221 -19.01 7.09 9.55
CA ASN A 221 -19.33 7.33 8.13
C ASN A 221 -18.13 7.32 7.17
N VAL A 222 -17.00 6.70 7.55
CA VAL A 222 -15.84 6.50 6.67
C VAL A 222 -16.11 5.35 5.69
N LEU A 223 -16.77 4.30 6.15
CA LEU A 223 -17.27 3.21 5.32
C LEU A 223 -18.79 3.35 5.14
N ILE A 224 -19.22 3.74 3.96
CA ILE A 224 -20.64 3.88 3.61
C ILE A 224 -21.15 2.56 3.03
N PRO A 225 -22.16 1.90 3.65
CA PRO A 225 -22.78 0.72 3.08
C PRO A 225 -23.47 1.06 1.74
N PHE A 226 -23.25 0.25 0.70
CA PHE A 226 -23.84 0.50 -0.63
C PHE A 226 -25.37 0.36 -0.65
N CYS A 227 -25.95 -0.25 0.40
CA CYS A 227 -27.39 -0.45 0.56
C CYS A 227 -27.97 0.48 1.63
N CYS A 228 -28.88 1.38 1.24
CA CYS A 228 -29.49 2.38 2.12
C CYS A 228 -30.35 1.82 3.28
N SER A 229 -30.57 0.50 3.35
CA SER A 229 -31.34 -0.16 4.41
C SER A 229 -30.48 -0.86 5.47
N CYS A 230 -29.15 -0.75 5.37
CA CYS A 230 -28.19 -1.44 6.24
C CYS A 230 -27.45 -0.52 7.23
N SER A 231 -28.00 0.66 7.51
CA SER A 231 -27.28 1.90 7.83
C SER A 231 -26.44 1.99 9.12
N PHE A 232 -26.27 0.94 9.93
CA PHE A 232 -25.53 1.10 11.22
C PHE A 232 -24.78 -0.15 11.71
N VAL A 233 -24.68 -1.23 10.92
CA VAL A 233 -24.00 -2.45 11.39
C VAL A 233 -23.05 -2.98 10.33
N TYR A 234 -21.77 -3.02 10.69
CA TYR A 234 -20.71 -3.63 9.89
C TYR A 234 -20.93 -5.16 9.74
N GLY A 235 -20.57 -5.72 8.59
CA GLY A 235 -20.61 -7.16 8.34
C GLY A 235 -19.64 -7.60 7.25
N PRO A 236 -18.94 -8.73 7.41
CA PRO A 236 -17.87 -9.16 6.50
C PRO A 236 -18.35 -9.48 5.08
N ASP A 237 -19.59 -9.96 4.91
CA ASP A 237 -20.16 -10.30 3.59
C ASP A 237 -20.82 -9.10 2.87
N ARG A 238 -20.54 -7.86 3.30
CA ARG A 238 -21.20 -6.64 2.80
C ARG A 238 -20.22 -5.76 2.03
N VAL A 239 -20.77 -4.95 1.12
CA VAL A 239 -19.99 -4.04 0.28
C VAL A 239 -20.09 -2.62 0.80
N TYR A 240 -18.94 -2.00 0.98
CA TYR A 240 -18.77 -0.66 1.50
C TYR A 240 -18.07 0.21 0.46
N ARG A 241 -18.44 1.48 0.43
CA ARG A 241 -17.72 2.53 -0.29
C ARG A 241 -16.96 3.37 0.72
N VAL A 242 -15.70 3.69 0.44
CA VAL A 242 -14.93 4.63 1.26
C VAL A 242 -15.42 6.06 0.98
N ASN A 243 -15.79 6.77 2.04
CA ASN A 243 -16.25 8.15 2.00
C ASN A 243 -15.07 9.13 1.93
N MET A 244 -14.60 9.41 0.72
CA MET A 244 -13.45 10.29 0.51
C MET A 244 -13.68 11.73 0.98
N ASP A 245 -14.93 12.20 1.02
CA ASP A 245 -15.26 13.56 1.47
C ASP A 245 -15.09 13.71 3.00
N HIS A 246 -15.38 12.65 3.78
CA HIS A 246 -15.17 12.65 5.22
C HIS A 246 -13.68 12.52 5.60
N VAL A 247 -12.93 11.79 4.78
CA VAL A 247 -11.46 11.71 4.89
C VAL A 247 -10.83 13.06 4.56
N ALA A 248 -11.41 13.84 3.64
CA ALA A 248 -10.94 15.19 3.31
C ALA A 248 -11.35 16.24 4.37
N SER A 249 -12.56 16.17 4.93
CA SER A 249 -13.04 17.15 5.92
C SER A 249 -12.35 17.05 7.28
N SER A 250 -11.95 15.83 7.69
CA SER A 250 -11.13 15.62 8.89
C SER A 250 -9.69 16.15 8.78
N ILE A 251 -9.28 16.58 7.57
CA ILE A 251 -8.01 17.27 7.30
C ILE A 251 -8.19 18.80 7.32
N GLU A 252 -9.40 19.32 7.06
CA GLU A 252 -9.68 20.77 7.02
C GLU A 252 -10.15 21.33 8.38
N ASP A 253 -10.76 20.52 9.25
CA ASP A 253 -11.29 21.00 10.55
C ASP A 253 -10.20 21.29 11.61
N ASP A 254 -8.97 20.81 11.43
CA ASP A 254 -7.82 21.16 12.31
C ASP A 254 -7.22 22.55 12.00
N ASP A 255 -7.55 23.14 10.83
CA ASP A 255 -7.05 24.47 10.40
C ASP A 255 -7.89 25.64 10.95
N HIS A 256 -9.04 25.38 11.60
CA HIS A 256 -9.98 26.43 12.01
C HIS A 256 -10.27 26.55 13.51
N ASN A 257 -9.66 25.74 14.39
CA ASN A 257 -9.97 25.78 15.83
C ASN A 257 -8.83 26.17 16.80
N GLU A 258 -7.68 26.68 16.32
CA GLU A 258 -6.64 27.27 17.19
C GLU A 258 -6.42 28.79 17.00
N ILE A 259 -7.50 29.54 16.76
CA ILE A 259 -7.49 31.02 16.90
C ILE A 259 -8.62 31.45 17.83
N GLY A 260 -8.41 31.26 19.14
CA GLY A 260 -9.32 31.82 20.15
C GLY A 260 -9.28 31.15 21.52
N GLY A 261 -8.18 31.29 22.26
CA GLY A 261 -8.12 30.84 23.66
C GLY A 261 -6.90 31.38 24.39
N ALA A 262 -7.14 32.13 25.46
CA ALA A 262 -6.17 32.95 26.17
C ALA A 262 -4.98 32.19 26.80
N MET A 263 -3.87 32.91 26.92
CA MET A 263 -2.74 32.64 27.83
C MET A 263 -3.19 32.02 29.15
N THR A 264 -2.81 30.77 29.39
CA THR A 264 -2.52 30.29 30.74
C THR A 264 -1.22 29.50 30.72
N THR A 265 -0.32 29.92 31.60
CA THR A 265 1.00 29.35 31.83
C THR A 265 0.90 27.93 32.37
N GLY A 266 1.45 26.95 31.66
CA GLY A 266 1.53 25.59 32.18
C GLY A 266 2.23 24.64 31.22
N ASP A 267 3.31 24.05 31.70
CA ASP A 267 3.96 22.85 31.18
C ASP A 267 4.99 22.98 30.04
N SER A 268 6.07 23.71 30.34
CA SER A 268 7.33 23.70 29.58
C SER A 268 8.25 22.51 29.93
N THR A 269 7.70 21.46 30.53
CA THR A 269 8.46 20.35 31.14
C THR A 269 8.45 19.09 30.26
N PHE A 270 7.38 18.79 29.52
CA PHE A 270 7.30 17.55 28.74
C PHE A 270 8.13 17.51 27.43
N ARG A 271 8.51 18.66 26.85
CA ARG A 271 9.34 18.72 25.62
C ARG A 271 10.85 18.76 25.88
N ARG A 272 11.29 19.07 27.10
CA ARG A 272 12.72 19.03 27.45
C ARG A 272 13.21 17.60 27.70
N ASP A 273 12.35 16.73 28.22
CA ASP A 273 12.72 15.36 28.57
C ASP A 273 12.97 14.44 27.36
N SER A 274 12.34 14.71 26.21
CA SER A 274 12.60 13.97 24.97
C SER A 274 13.89 14.42 24.26
N ALA A 275 14.26 15.70 24.36
CA ALA A 275 15.49 16.21 23.75
C ALA A 275 16.74 15.85 24.57
N MET A 276 16.64 15.80 25.91
CA MET A 276 17.74 15.35 26.78
C MET A 276 17.92 13.82 26.78
N ASN A 277 16.86 13.03 26.59
CA ASN A 277 17.00 11.56 26.51
C ASN A 277 17.64 11.05 25.22
N LEU A 278 17.69 11.85 24.14
CA LEU A 278 18.40 11.47 22.92
C LEU A 278 19.92 11.72 23.01
N MET A 279 20.35 12.61 23.92
CA MET A 279 21.76 12.94 24.16
C MET A 279 22.47 11.95 25.11
N ASN A 280 21.73 11.01 25.72
CA ASN A 280 22.26 10.07 26.71
C ASN A 280 22.17 8.60 26.25
N GLN A 281 22.10 8.36 24.94
CA GLN A 281 22.52 7.05 24.44
C GLN A 281 24.03 7.00 24.53
N ASP A 282 24.49 6.30 25.57
CA ASP A 282 25.89 5.93 25.77
C ASP A 282 26.55 5.61 24.44
N ARG A 283 27.82 6.00 24.35
CA ARG A 283 28.75 5.76 23.23
C ARG A 283 29.01 4.25 23.07
N ALA A 284 27.95 3.50 22.79
CA ALA A 284 27.87 2.06 22.99
C ALA A 284 28.46 1.36 21.79
N THR A 285 29.79 1.26 21.77
CA THR A 285 30.48 0.21 21.03
C THR A 285 29.92 -1.12 21.51
N ILE A 286 29.23 -1.84 20.63
CA ILE A 286 28.75 -3.19 20.93
C ILE A 286 29.99 -4.09 21.07
N VAL A 287 30.26 -4.53 22.30
CA VAL A 287 31.25 -5.56 22.60
C VAL A 287 30.50 -6.76 23.13
N LEU A 288 30.52 -7.86 22.38
CA LEU A 288 29.77 -9.07 22.72
C LEU A 288 30.50 -9.85 23.81
N THR A 289 29.74 -10.32 24.79
CA THR A 289 30.22 -11.35 25.73
C THR A 289 30.20 -12.72 25.05
N ARG A 290 30.95 -13.69 25.58
CA ARG A 290 30.95 -15.07 25.06
C ARG A 290 29.56 -15.71 24.95
N ALA A 291 28.65 -15.36 25.87
CA ALA A 291 27.28 -15.86 25.84
C ALA A 291 26.49 -15.24 24.67
N GLU A 292 26.69 -13.96 24.41
CA GLU A 292 26.05 -13.25 23.30
C GLU A 292 26.63 -13.68 21.95
N GLU A 293 27.95 -13.92 21.87
CA GLU A 293 28.58 -14.53 20.70
C GLU A 293 27.95 -15.90 20.38
N ALA A 294 27.70 -16.73 21.40
CA ALA A 294 27.06 -18.04 21.20
C ALA A 294 25.58 -17.90 20.75
N GLU A 295 24.85 -16.92 21.27
CA GLU A 295 23.48 -16.60 20.84
C GLU A 295 23.46 -16.13 19.38
N VAL A 296 24.36 -15.21 19.01
CA VAL A 296 24.51 -14.71 17.64
C VAL A 296 24.92 -15.83 16.69
N HIS A 297 25.83 -16.71 17.09
CA HIS A 297 26.21 -17.87 16.30
C HIS A 297 25.01 -18.81 16.06
N SER A 298 24.21 -19.09 17.09
CA SER A 298 22.98 -19.89 16.96
C SER A 298 21.97 -19.21 16.03
N PHE A 299 21.83 -17.89 16.13
CA PHE A 299 20.99 -17.11 15.24
C PHE A 299 21.46 -17.18 13.78
N ARG A 300 22.76 -17.04 13.54
CA ARG A 300 23.38 -17.16 12.22
C ARG A 300 23.12 -18.53 11.59
N GLN A 301 23.27 -19.61 12.36
CA GLN A 301 22.95 -20.95 11.91
C GLN A 301 21.47 -21.11 11.54
N ALA A 302 20.57 -20.56 12.36
CA ALA A 302 19.13 -20.60 12.10
C ALA A 302 18.76 -19.82 10.82
N ILE A 303 19.38 -18.66 10.58
CA ILE A 303 19.19 -17.87 9.34
C ILE A 303 19.61 -18.69 8.12
N ALA A 304 20.81 -19.28 8.15
CA ALA A 304 21.34 -20.08 7.05
C ALA A 304 20.45 -21.29 6.75
N GLN A 305 19.99 -21.98 7.81
CA GLN A 305 19.07 -23.09 7.69
C GLN A 305 17.72 -22.66 7.09
N ALA A 306 17.14 -21.55 7.55
CA ALA A 306 15.86 -21.05 7.06
C ALA A 306 15.92 -20.57 5.60
N ALA A 307 17.03 -19.96 5.18
CA ALA A 307 17.26 -19.57 3.79
C ALA A 307 17.74 -20.73 2.89
N ASN A 308 17.97 -21.91 3.46
CA ASN A 308 18.52 -23.08 2.76
C ASN A 308 19.86 -22.78 2.05
N VAL A 309 20.78 -22.10 2.75
CA VAL A 309 22.11 -21.73 2.26
C VAL A 309 23.22 -22.18 3.21
N PRO A 310 24.48 -22.29 2.74
CA PRO A 310 25.64 -22.43 3.62
C PRO A 310 25.78 -21.23 4.58
N VAL A 311 26.31 -21.47 5.78
CA VAL A 311 26.48 -20.42 6.81
C VAL A 311 27.36 -19.27 6.32
N GLU A 312 28.31 -19.57 5.43
CA GLU A 312 29.24 -18.62 4.82
C GLU A 312 28.52 -17.51 4.05
N GLU A 313 27.34 -17.78 3.49
CA GLU A 313 26.55 -16.76 2.76
C GLU A 313 25.98 -15.68 3.70
N THR A 314 25.96 -15.92 5.01
CA THR A 314 25.51 -14.94 6.00
C THR A 314 26.62 -13.98 6.44
N ILE A 315 27.86 -14.16 5.99
CA ILE A 315 29.03 -13.38 6.43
C ILE A 315 28.91 -11.88 6.10
N ALA A 316 28.03 -11.51 5.16
CA ALA A 316 27.67 -10.13 4.87
C ALA A 316 27.10 -9.37 6.09
N PHE A 317 26.63 -10.10 7.11
CA PHE A 317 26.17 -9.53 8.37
C PHE A 317 27.24 -9.75 9.44
N SER A 318 27.74 -8.68 10.05
CA SER A 318 28.63 -8.79 11.22
C SER A 318 27.87 -9.31 12.44
N ASP A 319 28.60 -9.86 13.41
CA ASP A 319 28.00 -10.39 14.64
C ASP A 319 27.34 -9.28 15.47
N GLU A 320 27.92 -8.08 15.51
CA GLU A 320 27.34 -6.91 16.19
C GLU A 320 26.03 -6.48 15.54
N TYR A 321 25.92 -6.58 14.21
CA TYR A 321 24.69 -6.29 13.51
C TYR A 321 23.61 -7.35 13.79
N LEU A 322 23.96 -8.64 13.72
CA LEU A 322 23.02 -9.71 14.07
C LEU A 322 22.55 -9.61 15.52
N PHE A 323 23.45 -9.25 16.43
CA PHE A 323 23.11 -8.94 17.81
C PHE A 323 22.12 -7.77 17.93
N SER A 324 22.39 -6.67 17.20
CA SER A 324 21.50 -5.51 17.16
C SER A 324 20.10 -5.87 16.66
N VAL A 325 20.00 -6.77 15.67
CA VAL A 325 18.73 -7.28 15.14
C VAL A 325 17.97 -8.08 16.20
N LEU A 326 18.65 -8.93 16.98
CA LEU A 326 18.02 -9.71 18.07
C LEU A 326 17.53 -8.84 19.23
N ARG A 327 18.23 -7.75 19.53
CA ARG A 327 17.93 -6.88 20.68
C ARG A 327 16.82 -5.85 20.42
N VAL A 328 16.17 -5.92 19.26
CA VAL A 328 14.98 -5.10 19.02
C VAL A 328 13.85 -5.51 19.95
N LYS A 329 13.32 -4.54 20.71
CA LYS A 329 12.20 -4.75 21.64
C LYS A 329 11.01 -5.39 20.95
N ASN A 330 10.39 -6.36 21.62
CA ASN A 330 9.21 -7.13 21.17
C ASN A 330 9.42 -7.95 19.89
N ARG A 331 10.66 -8.12 19.42
CA ARG A 331 10.96 -8.99 18.28
C ARG A 331 11.16 -10.42 18.76
N SER A 332 10.41 -11.36 18.21
CA SER A 332 10.65 -12.78 18.48
C SER A 332 11.87 -13.28 17.70
N PHE A 333 12.57 -14.27 18.26
CA PHE A 333 13.71 -14.91 17.59
C PHE A 333 13.29 -15.50 16.23
N SER A 334 12.16 -16.20 16.17
CA SER A 334 11.63 -16.81 14.93
C SER A 334 11.35 -15.77 13.84
N TYR A 335 10.75 -14.63 14.20
CA TYR A 335 10.54 -13.53 13.26
C TYR A 335 11.86 -12.97 12.75
N ALA A 336 12.84 -12.76 13.65
CA ALA A 336 14.16 -12.27 13.26
C ALA A 336 14.86 -13.23 12.28
N VAL A 337 14.75 -14.55 12.50
CA VAL A 337 15.31 -15.58 11.61
C VAL A 337 14.66 -15.50 10.24
N THR A 338 13.32 -15.51 10.20
CA THR A 338 12.55 -15.45 8.95
C THR A 338 12.89 -14.19 8.15
N LYS A 339 12.95 -13.04 8.82
CA LYS A 339 13.27 -11.77 8.16
C LYS A 339 14.69 -11.73 7.60
N MET A 340 15.68 -12.19 8.37
CA MET A 340 17.06 -12.21 7.90
C MET A 340 17.29 -13.27 6.82
N ALA A 341 16.60 -14.42 6.88
CA ALA A 341 16.64 -15.44 5.84
C ALA A 341 16.09 -14.91 4.49
N HIS A 342 14.95 -14.21 4.52
CA HIS A 342 14.42 -13.55 3.33
C HIS A 342 15.42 -12.53 2.74
N ILE A 343 16.15 -11.80 3.58
CA ILE A 343 17.18 -10.86 3.11
C ILE A 343 18.34 -11.60 2.45
N VAL A 344 18.78 -12.73 3.00
CA VAL A 344 19.82 -13.58 2.37
C VAL A 344 19.37 -14.03 0.98
N GLU A 345 18.14 -14.52 0.85
CA GLU A 345 17.56 -14.92 -0.44
C GLU A 345 17.46 -13.74 -1.41
N TRP A 346 16.98 -12.59 -0.94
CA TRP A 346 16.90 -11.37 -1.74
C TRP A 346 18.28 -10.94 -2.24
N ARG A 347 19.32 -10.96 -1.39
CA ARG A 347 20.69 -10.58 -1.78
C ARG A 347 21.20 -11.40 -2.95
N ARG A 348 20.91 -12.71 -2.95
CA ARG A 348 21.26 -13.62 -4.05
C ARG A 348 20.47 -13.31 -5.31
N ASN A 349 19.15 -13.17 -5.17
CA ASN A 349 18.25 -12.94 -6.31
C ASN A 349 18.48 -11.58 -6.98
N TYR A 350 18.85 -10.58 -6.19
CA TYR A 350 19.19 -9.23 -6.65
C TYR A 350 20.65 -9.10 -7.11
N ASP A 351 21.47 -10.13 -6.87
CA ASP A 351 22.90 -10.19 -7.19
C ASP A 351 23.70 -8.99 -6.66
N VAL A 352 23.52 -8.71 -5.35
CA VAL A 352 24.08 -7.52 -4.68
C VAL A 352 25.61 -7.47 -4.81
N GLU A 353 26.27 -8.62 -4.73
CA GLU A 353 27.74 -8.71 -4.82
C GLU A 353 28.30 -8.38 -6.21
N ALA A 354 27.49 -8.51 -7.26
CA ALA A 354 27.91 -8.24 -8.63
C ALA A 354 27.79 -6.77 -9.04
N ILE A 355 27.12 -5.93 -8.24
CA ILE A 355 26.90 -4.51 -8.57
C ILE A 355 28.24 -3.77 -8.50
N LYS A 356 28.72 -3.28 -9.66
CA LYS A 356 29.97 -2.52 -9.77
C LYS A 356 29.69 -1.04 -9.94
N TRP A 357 30.71 -0.23 -9.67
CA TRP A 357 30.67 1.21 -9.91
C TRP A 357 30.21 1.57 -11.32
N ASP A 358 30.70 0.87 -12.35
CA ASP A 358 30.33 1.15 -13.74
C ASP A 358 28.84 0.97 -14.04
N ASP A 359 28.13 0.12 -13.29
CA ASP A 359 26.69 -0.12 -13.45
C ASP A 359 25.85 1.04 -12.91
N VAL A 360 26.39 1.78 -11.94
CA VAL A 360 25.66 2.82 -11.18
C VAL A 360 26.24 4.22 -11.33
N LYS A 361 27.44 4.37 -11.93
CA LYS A 361 28.15 5.65 -12.03
C LYS A 361 27.32 6.74 -12.66
N SER A 362 26.50 6.41 -13.66
CA SER A 362 25.65 7.40 -14.35
C SER A 362 24.65 8.08 -13.42
N GLN A 363 24.30 7.42 -12.31
CA GLN A 363 23.40 7.97 -11.28
C GLN A 363 24.15 8.66 -10.15
N LEU A 364 25.43 8.38 -9.93
CA LEU A 364 26.17 8.88 -8.77
C LEU A 364 27.21 9.95 -9.11
N VAL A 365 27.63 10.03 -10.38
CA VAL A 365 28.71 10.92 -10.83
C VAL A 365 28.40 12.39 -10.55
N SER A 366 27.14 12.81 -10.46
CA SER A 366 26.81 14.22 -10.13
C SER A 366 27.04 14.59 -8.66
N GLY A 367 27.52 13.68 -7.81
CA GLY A 367 27.71 13.95 -6.38
C GLY A 367 26.40 14.15 -5.62
N ASN A 368 25.31 13.58 -6.14
CA ASN A 368 23.99 13.67 -5.52
C ASN A 368 23.84 12.75 -4.29
N MET A 369 24.73 11.78 -4.11
CA MET A 369 24.76 10.91 -2.94
C MET A 369 26.20 10.47 -2.67
N TYR A 370 26.69 10.67 -1.45
CA TYR A 370 28.08 10.37 -1.07
C TYR A 370 28.24 10.22 0.45
N TRP A 371 29.25 9.45 0.85
CA TRP A 371 29.64 9.29 2.25
C TRP A 371 30.67 10.34 2.64
N TYR A 372 30.47 11.02 3.77
CA TYR A 372 31.44 11.98 4.30
C TYR A 372 31.24 12.24 5.79
N GLY A 373 32.26 11.95 6.59
CA GLY A 373 32.30 12.25 8.02
C GLY A 373 31.52 11.25 8.89
N TYR A 374 31.53 11.52 10.19
CA TYR A 374 30.87 10.74 11.24
C TYR A 374 30.17 11.67 12.22
N ASP A 375 29.04 11.22 12.75
CA ASP A 375 28.33 11.95 13.80
C ASP A 375 28.92 11.64 15.21
N PHE A 376 28.38 12.27 16.25
CA PHE A 376 28.88 12.08 17.62
C PHE A 376 28.70 10.65 18.16
N GLN A 377 27.87 9.82 17.52
CA GLN A 377 27.72 8.40 17.83
C GLN A 377 28.61 7.52 16.93
N ASN A 378 29.58 8.10 16.22
CA ASN A 378 30.48 7.42 15.29
C ASN A 378 29.75 6.72 14.14
N ARG A 379 28.54 7.16 13.79
CA ARG A 379 27.83 6.64 12.62
C ARG A 379 28.32 7.35 11.37
N PRO A 380 28.67 6.64 10.30
CA PRO A 380 29.02 7.28 9.04
C PRO A 380 27.82 8.06 8.51
N ILE A 381 28.08 9.20 7.88
CA ILE A 381 27.03 10.10 7.37
C ILE A 381 26.93 9.97 5.85
N LEU A 382 25.74 9.60 5.37
CA LEU A 382 25.35 9.60 3.97
C LEU A 382 24.64 10.91 3.63
N TRP A 383 25.26 11.70 2.76
CA TRP A 383 24.70 12.96 2.27
C TRP A 383 23.92 12.72 0.99
N VAL A 384 22.70 13.25 0.90
CA VAL A 384 21.80 13.11 -0.24
C VAL A 384 21.38 14.49 -0.73
N ARG A 385 21.79 14.85 -1.95
CA ARG A 385 21.46 16.10 -2.65
C ARG A 385 20.54 15.79 -3.81
N ALA A 386 19.28 15.50 -3.51
CA ALA A 386 18.30 15.01 -4.48
C ALA A 386 18.13 15.93 -5.71
N LYS A 387 18.32 17.24 -5.54
CA LYS A 387 18.24 18.23 -6.64
C LYS A 387 19.28 18.00 -7.76
N LEU A 388 20.41 17.37 -7.45
CA LEU A 388 21.47 17.07 -8.43
C LEU A 388 21.24 15.79 -9.23
N LYS A 389 20.16 15.04 -8.95
CA LYS A 389 19.76 13.90 -9.78
C LYS A 389 19.19 14.38 -11.10
N ASP A 390 19.38 13.61 -12.16
CA ASP A 390 18.74 13.89 -13.45
C ASP A 390 17.29 13.39 -13.44
N TRP A 391 16.40 14.25 -12.98
CA TRP A 391 14.97 13.98 -12.90
C TRP A 391 14.28 13.88 -14.26
N SER A 392 14.85 14.45 -15.32
CA SER A 392 14.24 14.48 -16.64
C SER A 392 14.12 13.10 -17.28
N THR A 393 15.01 12.19 -16.91
CA THR A 393 15.07 10.81 -17.42
C THR A 393 14.89 9.76 -16.32
N MET A 394 14.56 10.19 -15.10
CA MET A 394 14.46 9.32 -13.92
C MET A 394 13.45 8.19 -14.11
N SER A 395 12.30 8.47 -14.72
CA SER A 395 11.22 7.51 -14.94
C SER A 395 11.66 6.24 -15.70
N ASN A 396 12.63 6.39 -16.61
CA ASN A 396 13.22 5.33 -17.43
C ASN A 396 14.43 4.63 -16.78
N ARG A 397 14.94 5.17 -15.66
CA ARG A 397 16.19 4.71 -15.02
C ARG A 397 16.01 4.40 -13.53
N ARG A 398 14.76 4.22 -13.07
CA ARG A 398 14.41 3.93 -11.66
C ARG A 398 15.14 2.71 -11.11
N ASP A 399 15.28 1.66 -11.91
CA ASP A 399 15.99 0.43 -11.54
C ASP A 399 17.49 0.68 -11.31
N VAL A 400 18.13 1.48 -12.18
CA VAL A 400 19.53 1.88 -12.03
C VAL A 400 19.70 2.75 -10.79
N GLU A 401 18.75 3.65 -10.53
CA GLU A 401 18.73 4.51 -9.35
C GLU A 401 18.59 3.72 -8.04
N VAL A 402 17.71 2.72 -8.00
CA VAL A 402 17.58 1.81 -6.84
C VAL A 402 18.86 1.00 -6.65
N ARG A 403 19.45 0.46 -7.74
CA ARG A 403 20.77 -0.21 -7.68
C ARG A 403 21.88 0.71 -7.16
N ALA A 404 21.88 1.98 -7.53
CA ALA A 404 22.84 2.96 -7.03
C ALA A 404 22.72 3.19 -5.51
N HIS A 405 21.50 3.20 -4.97
CA HIS A 405 21.28 3.23 -3.52
C HIS A 405 21.78 1.96 -2.85
N VAL A 406 21.42 0.77 -3.37
CA VAL A 406 21.93 -0.51 -2.85
C VAL A 406 23.46 -0.52 -2.82
N TYR A 407 24.11 -0.13 -3.92
CA TYR A 407 25.57 -0.06 -4.00
C TYR A 407 26.19 0.82 -2.91
N LEU A 408 25.67 2.04 -2.70
CA LEU A 408 26.21 2.93 -1.68
C LEU A 408 25.91 2.47 -0.25
N LEU A 409 24.75 1.86 0.00
CA LEU A 409 24.41 1.30 1.30
C LEU A 409 25.31 0.10 1.64
N GLU A 410 25.54 -0.79 0.68
CA GLU A 410 26.48 -1.91 0.84
C GLU A 410 27.90 -1.42 1.10
N LEU A 411 28.36 -0.43 0.32
CA LEU A 411 29.68 0.18 0.51
C LEU A 411 29.83 0.74 1.92
N GLY A 412 28.83 1.48 2.40
CA GLY A 412 28.82 2.06 3.74
C GLY A 412 28.83 1.00 4.83
N CYS A 413 27.98 -0.02 4.73
CA CYS A 413 27.90 -1.09 5.71
C CYS A 413 29.20 -1.92 5.79
N ARG A 414 29.92 -2.09 4.67
CA ARG A 414 31.14 -2.90 4.62
C ARG A 414 32.42 -2.14 4.97
N GLN A 415 32.51 -0.87 4.60
CA GLN A 415 33.78 -0.14 4.64
C GLN A 415 33.79 1.03 5.62
N PHE A 416 32.62 1.55 6.01
CA PHE A 416 32.54 2.81 6.76
C PHE A 416 31.90 2.65 8.15
N MET A 417 31.61 1.43 8.59
CA MET A 417 31.12 1.16 9.94
C MET A 417 32.31 0.89 10.88
N PRO A 418 32.57 1.74 11.88
CA PRO A 418 33.56 1.45 12.91
C PRO A 418 33.16 0.22 13.74
N PRO A 419 34.10 -0.45 14.43
CA PRO A 419 33.80 -1.52 15.36
C PRO A 419 32.69 -1.15 16.37
N GLY A 420 31.70 -2.04 16.51
CA GLY A 420 30.54 -1.82 17.38
C GLY A 420 29.48 -0.85 16.85
N CYS A 421 29.70 -0.20 15.70
CA CYS A 421 28.71 0.62 15.02
C CYS A 421 27.98 -0.18 13.94
N THR A 422 26.66 -0.21 13.99
CA THR A 422 25.83 -0.99 13.06
C THR A 422 24.88 -0.14 12.23
N THR A 423 24.87 1.18 12.46
CA THR A 423 23.91 2.11 11.87
C THR A 423 24.58 3.34 11.25
N TYR A 424 23.93 3.95 10.27
CA TYR A 424 24.38 5.18 9.61
C TYR A 424 23.36 6.31 9.77
N THR A 425 23.82 7.54 9.56
CA THR A 425 22.99 8.75 9.55
C THR A 425 22.79 9.22 8.11
N ILE A 426 21.54 9.50 7.73
CA ILE A 426 21.24 10.09 6.41
C ILE A 426 20.97 11.58 6.61
N VAL A 427 21.61 12.43 5.80
CA VAL A 427 21.31 13.86 5.73
C VAL A 427 20.87 14.21 4.32
N THR A 428 19.63 14.65 4.17
CA THR A 428 19.03 14.99 2.88
C THR A 428 18.86 16.50 2.74
N ASP A 429 19.53 17.06 1.73
CA ASP A 429 19.32 18.42 1.26
C ASP A 429 18.07 18.49 0.39
N SER A 430 17.09 19.24 0.89
CA SER A 430 15.80 19.48 0.27
C SER A 430 15.65 20.89 -0.30
N ALA A 431 16.73 21.68 -0.32
CA ALA A 431 16.72 23.04 -0.82
C ALA A 431 16.37 23.05 -2.32
N GLY A 432 15.25 23.70 -2.64
CA GLY A 432 14.78 23.85 -4.02
C GLY A 432 14.27 22.56 -4.66
N LEU A 433 13.88 21.55 -3.87
CA LEU A 433 13.03 20.46 -4.34
C LEU A 433 11.60 20.95 -4.59
N GLY A 434 10.97 20.43 -5.64
CA GLY A 434 9.57 20.62 -5.94
C GLY A 434 8.99 19.41 -6.66
N MET A 435 7.78 19.55 -7.20
CA MET A 435 7.05 18.43 -7.86
C MET A 435 7.85 17.76 -8.99
N ALA A 436 8.71 18.51 -9.69
CA ALA A 436 9.55 17.98 -10.76
C ALA A 436 10.72 17.10 -10.24
N GLN A 437 11.05 17.19 -8.95
CA GLN A 437 12.12 16.43 -8.30
C GLN A 437 11.56 15.30 -7.42
N VAL A 438 10.38 14.79 -7.76
CA VAL A 438 9.77 13.66 -7.07
C VAL A 438 9.25 12.64 -8.07
N ASP A 439 9.66 11.39 -7.86
CA ASP A 439 9.12 10.22 -8.55
C ASP A 439 8.59 9.25 -7.49
N ILE A 440 7.26 9.15 -7.42
CA ILE A 440 6.56 8.31 -6.44
C ILE A 440 6.91 6.83 -6.60
N ARG A 441 7.10 6.37 -7.84
CA ARG A 441 7.42 4.97 -8.11
C ARG A 441 8.86 4.65 -7.69
N LEU A 442 9.77 5.60 -7.87
CA LEU A 442 11.13 5.50 -7.33
C LEU A 442 11.10 5.45 -5.80
N MET A 443 10.38 6.36 -5.13
CA MET A 443 10.29 6.38 -3.67
C MET A 443 9.77 5.04 -3.13
N ARG A 444 8.70 4.50 -3.73
CA ARG A 444 8.19 3.16 -3.37
C ARG A 444 9.25 2.08 -3.59
N GLY A 445 9.92 2.07 -4.74
CA GLY A 445 11.01 1.12 -5.01
C GLY A 445 12.17 1.22 -4.00
N LEU A 446 12.50 2.42 -3.54
CA LEU A 446 13.51 2.61 -2.49
C LEU A 446 13.05 2.10 -1.12
N LEU A 447 11.76 2.23 -0.78
CA LEU A 447 11.22 1.63 0.44
C LEU A 447 11.22 0.10 0.36
N ASP A 448 10.70 -0.45 -0.74
CA ASP A 448 10.59 -1.89 -0.97
C ASP A 448 11.97 -2.57 -1.02
N VAL A 449 13.00 -1.88 -1.50
CA VAL A 449 14.35 -2.43 -1.61
C VAL A 449 15.24 -2.02 -0.43
N CYS A 450 15.43 -0.72 -0.21
CA CYS A 450 16.41 -0.25 0.77
C CYS A 450 15.89 -0.33 2.20
N VAL A 451 14.62 -0.02 2.46
CA VAL A 451 14.08 -0.07 3.83
C VAL A 451 13.76 -1.50 4.24
N ALA A 452 13.23 -2.32 3.33
CA ALA A 452 12.91 -3.71 3.64
C ALA A 452 14.16 -4.59 3.85
N ASN A 453 15.21 -4.41 3.02
CA ASN A 453 16.37 -5.32 3.01
C ASN A 453 17.58 -4.82 3.80
N PHE A 454 17.54 -3.60 4.36
CA PHE A 454 18.53 -3.08 5.29
C PHE A 454 17.88 -2.73 6.65
N PRO A 455 17.23 -3.71 7.32
CA PRO A 455 16.49 -3.43 8.54
C PRO A 455 17.43 -2.94 9.62
N ASP A 456 16.94 -2.01 10.46
CA ASP A 456 17.66 -1.52 11.63
C ASP A 456 19.00 -0.82 11.35
N ARG A 457 19.35 -0.55 10.09
CA ARG A 457 20.61 0.13 9.70
C ARG A 457 20.55 1.65 9.78
N ILE A 458 19.36 2.25 9.74
CA ILE A 458 19.22 3.71 9.83
C ILE A 458 19.20 4.12 11.30
N GLY A 459 20.17 4.95 11.71
CA GLY A 459 20.27 5.52 13.06
C GLY A 459 19.47 6.81 13.19
N LEU A 460 19.75 7.79 12.31
CA LEU A 460 19.03 9.06 12.18
C LEU A 460 18.79 9.42 10.71
N VAL A 461 17.72 10.17 10.46
CA VAL A 461 17.45 10.80 9.16
C VAL A 461 17.18 12.28 9.39
N HIS A 462 18.03 13.14 8.86
CA HIS A 462 17.83 14.58 8.87
C HIS A 462 17.44 15.04 7.48
N ALA A 463 16.28 15.69 7.33
CA ALA A 463 15.85 16.27 6.07
C ALA A 463 15.61 17.77 6.25
N GLY A 464 16.29 18.59 5.46
CA GLY A 464 16.16 20.04 5.56
C GLY A 464 16.80 20.75 4.37
N PRO A 465 16.61 22.06 4.22
CA PRO A 465 15.76 22.92 5.03
C PRO A 465 14.26 22.61 4.84
N LEU A 466 13.46 22.81 5.88
CA LEU A 466 12.05 22.45 5.88
C LEU A 466 11.26 23.36 4.94
N THR A 467 11.01 22.85 3.74
CA THR A 467 10.14 23.48 2.74
C THR A 467 8.69 23.00 2.90
N ARG A 468 7.73 23.79 2.40
CA ARG A 468 6.31 23.33 2.33
C ARG A 468 6.21 22.02 1.55
N PHE A 469 6.97 21.92 0.46
CA PHE A 469 7.05 20.72 -0.35
C PHE A 469 7.54 19.50 0.44
N LEU A 470 8.63 19.64 1.22
CA LEU A 470 9.13 18.57 2.07
C LEU A 470 8.08 18.13 3.10
N LYS A 471 7.33 19.05 3.70
CA LYS A 471 6.21 18.70 4.61
C LYS A 471 5.15 17.84 3.91
N HIS A 472 4.74 18.20 2.69
CA HIS A 472 3.75 17.42 1.94
C HIS A 472 4.27 16.02 1.57
N VAL A 473 5.48 15.93 1.02
CA VAL A 473 6.08 14.64 0.63
C VAL A 473 6.29 13.74 1.85
N THR A 474 6.78 14.29 2.96
CA THR A 474 6.98 13.52 4.19
C THR A 474 5.66 13.05 4.76
N SER A 475 4.62 13.92 4.83
CA SER A 475 3.25 13.55 5.22
C SER A 475 2.76 12.31 4.46
N TRP A 476 2.91 12.30 3.14
CA TRP A 476 2.57 11.17 2.29
C TRP A 476 3.46 9.94 2.49
N LEU A 477 4.75 10.13 2.84
CA LEU A 477 5.71 9.05 3.03
C LEU A 477 5.56 8.35 4.39
N TRP A 478 5.06 9.04 5.43
CA TRP A 478 4.94 8.49 6.80
C TRP A 478 4.24 7.12 6.82
N PRO A 479 3.06 6.92 6.20
CA PRO A 479 2.37 5.63 6.16
C PRO A 479 3.26 4.47 5.71
N PHE A 480 4.11 4.68 4.71
CA PHE A 480 4.97 3.64 4.14
C PHE A 480 6.27 3.41 4.93
N LEU A 481 6.65 4.32 5.83
CA LEU A 481 7.83 4.14 6.67
C LEU A 481 7.49 3.28 7.89
N PRO A 482 8.34 2.30 8.26
CA PRO A 482 8.19 1.56 9.50
C PRO A 482 8.15 2.51 10.71
N VAL A 483 7.33 2.22 11.71
CA VAL A 483 7.14 3.05 12.93
C VAL A 483 8.46 3.38 13.64
N ARG A 484 9.43 2.47 13.60
CA ARG A 484 10.75 2.69 14.19
C ARG A 484 11.66 3.61 13.38
N LEU A 485 11.43 3.71 12.07
CA LEU A 485 12.14 4.65 11.19
C LEU A 485 11.53 6.05 11.31
N ARG A 486 10.21 6.13 11.36
CA ARG A 486 9.42 7.34 11.66
C ARG A 486 10.00 8.14 12.84
N GLY A 487 10.22 7.50 13.99
CA GLY A 487 10.80 8.15 15.18
C GLY A 487 12.26 8.62 15.06
N LYS A 488 12.94 8.32 13.95
CA LYS A 488 14.33 8.72 13.67
C LYS A 488 14.43 9.86 12.65
N VAL A 489 13.29 10.29 12.08
CA VAL A 489 13.23 11.36 11.10
C VAL A 489 13.15 12.71 11.82
N SER A 490 14.04 13.62 11.46
CA SER A 490 14.11 15.00 11.94
C SER A 490 14.00 15.94 10.73
N LEU A 491 12.99 16.80 10.74
CA LEU A 491 12.77 17.83 9.73
C LEU A 491 13.36 19.15 10.22
N MET A 492 14.40 19.64 9.56
CA MET A 492 15.21 20.74 10.05
C MET A 492 14.78 22.07 9.43
N HIS A 493 14.56 23.09 10.25
CA HIS A 493 14.37 24.46 9.80
C HIS A 493 15.71 25.16 9.58
N ASP A 494 16.55 25.17 10.62
CA ASP A 494 17.92 25.69 10.57
C ASP A 494 18.87 24.48 10.52
N CYS A 495 19.27 24.14 9.31
CA CYS A 495 20.10 22.96 9.06
C CYS A 495 21.41 23.00 9.84
N ALA A 496 22.11 24.15 9.87
CA ALA A 496 23.41 24.24 10.51
C ALA A 496 23.29 24.12 12.03
N ALA A 497 22.34 24.86 12.63
CA ALA A 497 22.13 24.83 14.07
C ALA A 497 21.62 23.45 14.53
N GLU A 498 20.74 22.79 13.77
CA GLU A 498 20.21 21.48 14.14
C GLU A 498 21.21 20.35 13.93
N LEU A 499 21.94 20.32 12.80
CA LEU A 499 22.98 19.32 12.56
C LEU A 499 24.12 19.43 13.58
N SER A 500 24.48 20.63 14.03
CA SER A 500 25.55 20.84 15.03
C SER A 500 25.29 20.16 16.38
N LYS A 501 24.03 19.76 16.66
CA LYS A 501 23.67 18.98 17.85
C LYS A 501 24.09 17.51 17.74
N TYR A 502 24.29 17.02 16.52
CA TYR A 502 24.55 15.61 16.21
C TYR A 502 25.93 15.37 15.58
N MET A 503 26.54 16.39 14.97
CA MET A 503 27.88 16.30 14.38
C MET A 503 28.67 17.59 14.60
N LYS A 504 29.99 17.53 14.42
CA LYS A 504 30.84 18.72 14.52
C LYS A 504 30.47 19.74 13.44
N SER A 505 30.42 21.02 13.80
CA SER A 505 30.06 22.10 12.85
C SER A 505 31.01 22.22 11.66
N GLU A 506 32.28 21.79 11.82
CA GLU A 506 33.28 21.73 10.75
C GLU A 506 32.98 20.69 9.67
N LEU A 507 32.05 19.76 9.93
CA LEU A 507 31.57 18.75 8.97
C LEU A 507 30.33 19.22 8.20
N ILE A 508 29.70 20.34 8.59
CA ILE A 508 28.46 20.77 7.96
C ILE A 508 28.81 21.53 6.68
N PRO A 509 28.32 21.08 5.50
CA PRO A 509 28.69 21.67 4.24
C PRO A 509 28.02 23.02 4.00
N LEU A 510 28.62 23.81 3.11
CA LEU A 510 28.10 25.11 2.68
C LEU A 510 26.63 25.08 2.24
N HIS A 511 26.20 24.04 1.51
CA HIS A 511 24.82 23.91 1.04
C HIS A 511 23.79 23.63 2.17
N MET A 512 24.26 23.25 3.35
CA MET A 512 23.45 23.07 4.56
C MET A 512 23.65 24.21 5.58
N GLY A 513 24.27 25.32 5.17
CA GLY A 513 24.50 26.49 6.01
C GLY A 513 25.75 26.43 6.89
N GLY A 514 26.60 25.41 6.74
CA GLY A 514 27.89 25.32 7.43
C GLY A 514 29.03 25.95 6.64
N ALA A 515 30.27 25.62 7.00
CA ALA A 515 31.48 26.15 6.38
C ALA A 515 32.33 25.07 5.66
N ALA A 516 31.94 23.80 5.76
CA ALA A 516 32.72 22.70 5.20
C ALA A 516 32.60 22.66 3.66
N THR A 517 33.70 22.35 3.00
CA THR A 517 33.71 22.02 1.57
C THR A 517 33.93 20.53 1.43
N HIS A 518 32.92 19.81 0.96
CA HIS A 518 33.02 18.38 0.69
C HIS A 518 33.61 18.19 -0.71
N ASN A 519 34.92 18.03 -0.77
CA ASN A 519 35.59 17.70 -2.04
C ASN A 519 35.25 16.25 -2.39
N LEU A 520 34.70 16.02 -3.59
CA LEU A 520 34.31 14.70 -4.08
C LEU A 520 35.29 14.13 -5.12
N CYS A 521 36.36 14.86 -5.44
CA CYS A 521 37.40 14.49 -6.39
C CYS A 521 38.75 15.15 -5.99
N ALA A 522 39.87 14.59 -6.46
CA ALA A 522 41.21 15.09 -6.18
C ALA A 522 41.61 16.36 -6.96
N ASP A 523 41.05 16.58 -8.17
CA ASP A 523 41.51 17.62 -9.10
C ASP A 523 40.50 18.77 -9.28
N SER A 524 40.42 19.71 -8.33
CA SER A 524 39.63 20.95 -8.48
C SER A 524 40.39 22.06 -9.24
N LYS A 525 41.04 21.75 -10.37
CA LYS A 525 41.94 22.69 -11.07
C LYS A 525 41.30 23.63 -12.10
N SER A 526 39.97 23.67 -12.27
CA SER A 526 39.32 24.70 -13.10
C SER A 526 38.00 25.20 -12.51
N PRO A 527 37.90 26.47 -12.08
CA PRO A 527 36.68 27.03 -11.48
C PRO A 527 35.59 27.39 -12.50
N THR A 528 35.72 27.00 -13.78
CA THR A 528 34.84 27.42 -14.88
C THR A 528 34.13 26.29 -15.62
N ALA A 529 34.24 25.03 -15.18
CA ALA A 529 33.42 23.94 -15.68
C ALA A 529 32.69 23.28 -14.51
N ALA A 530 31.36 23.28 -14.54
CA ALA A 530 30.50 22.61 -13.58
C ALA A 530 30.66 21.08 -13.64
N ASN A 531 31.75 20.55 -13.09
CA ASN A 531 32.03 19.12 -12.99
C ASN A 531 32.54 18.78 -11.58
N ASP A 532 31.65 18.87 -10.59
CA ASP A 532 31.76 18.14 -9.31
C ASP A 532 31.49 16.65 -9.57
N ALA A 533 32.29 16.03 -10.45
CA ALA A 533 32.17 14.61 -10.73
C ALA A 533 32.63 13.83 -9.50
N LEU A 534 31.76 13.03 -8.90
CA LEU A 534 32.12 12.13 -7.80
C LEU A 534 33.14 11.10 -8.30
N ASP A 535 34.35 11.16 -7.74
CA ASP A 535 35.34 10.09 -7.80
C ASP A 535 35.12 9.16 -6.61
N ILE A 536 34.59 7.96 -6.91
CA ILE A 536 34.25 6.97 -5.89
C ILE A 536 35.47 6.51 -5.09
N THR A 537 36.64 6.40 -5.72
CA THR A 537 37.87 5.93 -5.07
C THR A 537 38.35 6.99 -4.10
N TYR A 538 38.36 8.24 -4.55
CA TYR A 538 38.70 9.39 -3.71
C TYR A 538 37.76 9.50 -2.50
N MET A 539 36.45 9.35 -2.69
CA MET A 539 35.47 9.37 -1.59
C MET A 539 35.73 8.25 -0.57
N ILE A 540 36.00 7.02 -1.05
CA ILE A 540 36.32 5.88 -0.17
C ILE A 540 37.58 6.18 0.66
N ASP A 541 38.65 6.63 0.01
CA ASP A 541 39.92 6.93 0.67
C ASP A 541 39.77 8.07 1.69
N GLN A 542 39.02 9.12 1.35
CA GLN A 542 38.73 10.21 2.27
C GLN A 542 37.95 9.73 3.50
N GLN A 543 36.88 8.96 3.30
CA GLN A 543 36.05 8.46 4.41
C GLN A 543 36.84 7.54 5.36
N LYS A 544 37.76 6.72 4.80
CA LYS A 544 38.67 5.88 5.61
C LYS A 544 39.69 6.69 6.38
N ARG A 545 40.31 7.70 5.77
CA ARG A 545 41.23 8.62 6.46
C ARG A 545 40.55 9.32 7.63
N ILE A 546 39.32 9.81 7.45
CA ILE A 546 38.55 10.43 8.53
C ILE A 546 38.30 9.41 9.67
N MET A 547 37.98 8.15 9.34
CA MET A 547 37.81 7.10 10.34
C MET A 547 39.10 6.89 11.17
N GLU A 548 40.24 6.79 10.50
CA GLU A 548 41.56 6.63 11.13
C GLU A 548 41.95 7.84 12.00
N GLU A 549 41.72 9.06 11.51
CA GLU A 549 42.00 10.31 12.23
C GLU A 549 41.16 10.45 13.50
N LEU A 550 39.90 10.02 13.45
CA LEU A 550 39.01 10.00 14.61
C LEU A 550 39.32 8.86 15.59
N LYS A 551 40.19 7.92 15.21
CA LYS A 551 40.57 6.71 15.99
C LYS A 551 39.35 5.86 16.36
N ILE A 552 38.42 5.72 15.41
CA ILE A 552 37.19 4.95 15.60
C ILE A 552 37.24 3.65 14.80
#